data_AF-A0A0G1HN12-F1
#
_entry.id   AF-A0A0G1HN12-F1
#
_cell.length_a   1.000
_cell.length_b   1.000
_cell.length_c   1.000
_cell.angle_alpha   90.00
_cell.angle_beta   90.00
_cell.angle_gamma   90.00
#
_symmetry.space_group_name_H-M   'P 1'
#
loop_
_entity.id
_entity.type
_entity.pdbx_description
1 polymer ?
#
loop_
_entity_poly.entity_id
_entity_poly.type
_entity_poly.pdbx_seq_one_letter_code
_entity_poly.pdbx_strand_id
1 'polypeptide(L)'
;MITFMKLYFVKKPGIGLIEAIAAIGILITGIISVVALAQSNLAYSQGVEARMTATNLAREGVEVVRSIRDSNWLKGKTADTNLANAWDEGLEFDSDPTAIPVLNITSLIWTLNPAVDNMNEEGAKITRHPAKNLYRQRPNIVPPDTITTYSRLLTLYAICYDALGNKVAGDQAQCTGTNIKGGIKVISRVEWEEAGRRLSIEVEEWLYNWRFSNKPYEP
;
A
#
# COMPACT_ATOMS: atom_id res chain seq x y z
N MET A 1 -38.34 50.29 56.31
CA MET A 1 -37.16 51.12 55.99
C MET A 1 -35.97 50.18 55.82
N ILE A 2 -35.61 49.85 54.57
CA ILE A 2 -34.58 48.85 54.25
C ILE A 2 -33.28 49.58 53.97
N THR A 3 -32.27 49.38 54.81
CA THR A 3 -30.94 49.98 54.68
C THR A 3 -30.12 49.18 53.66
N PHE A 4 -29.74 49.82 52.55
CA PHE A 4 -28.80 49.26 51.58
C PHE A 4 -27.38 49.27 52.14
N MET A 5 -26.76 48.09 52.28
CA MET A 5 -25.35 47.93 52.62
C MET A 5 -24.49 48.12 51.35
N LYS A 6 -23.66 49.17 51.32
CA LYS A 6 -22.67 49.40 50.25
C LYS A 6 -21.48 48.45 50.41
N LEU A 7 -21.28 47.54 49.46
CA LEU A 7 -20.04 46.77 49.31
C LEU A 7 -18.96 47.69 48.71
N TYR A 8 -17.95 48.05 49.51
CA TYR A 8 -16.78 48.77 49.03
C TYR A 8 -15.67 47.78 48.62
N PHE A 9 -15.29 47.81 47.34
CA PHE A 9 -14.12 47.10 46.83
C PHE A 9 -12.85 47.87 47.26
N VAL A 10 -12.05 47.28 48.15
CA VAL A 10 -10.80 47.88 48.62
C VAL A 10 -9.72 47.70 47.55
N LYS A 11 -9.27 48.79 46.90
CA LYS A 11 -8.07 48.76 46.04
C LYS A 11 -6.81 48.78 46.91
N LYS A 12 -6.02 47.69 46.90
CA LYS A 12 -4.71 47.60 47.59
C LYS A 12 -3.55 47.81 46.60
N PRO A 13 -2.72 48.86 46.73
CA PRO A 13 -1.68 49.23 45.75
C PRO A 13 -0.40 48.38 45.76
N GLY A 14 -0.40 47.19 46.37
CA GLY A 14 0.75 46.27 46.39
C GLY A 14 0.50 44.89 45.73
N ILE A 15 -0.72 44.62 45.25
CA ILE A 15 -1.13 43.30 44.74
C ILE A 15 -1.00 43.20 43.20
N GLY A 16 -0.84 44.32 42.48
CA GLY A 16 -0.84 44.33 41.00
C GLY A 16 0.35 43.62 40.35
N LEU A 17 1.56 43.73 40.92
CA LEU A 17 2.76 43.13 40.30
C LEU A 17 2.75 41.59 40.40
N ILE A 18 2.42 41.05 41.57
CA ILE A 18 2.36 39.60 41.79
C ILE A 18 1.23 38.95 40.98
N GLU A 19 0.09 39.63 40.84
CA GLU A 19 -1.03 39.21 40.00
C GLU A 19 -0.67 39.20 38.52
N ALA A 20 0.07 40.21 38.03
CA ALA A 20 0.57 40.25 36.66
C ALA A 20 1.57 39.11 36.38
N ILE A 21 2.49 38.85 37.31
CA ILE A 21 3.46 37.74 37.18
C ILE A 21 2.72 36.39 37.17
N ALA A 22 1.71 36.22 38.03
CA ALA A 22 0.88 35.02 38.05
C ALA A 22 0.08 34.85 36.74
N ALA A 23 -0.52 35.92 36.22
CA ALA A 23 -1.25 35.90 34.96
C ALA A 23 -0.34 35.56 33.77
N ILE A 24 0.85 36.16 33.69
CA ILE A 24 1.86 35.85 32.68
C ILE A 24 2.31 34.38 32.80
N GLY A 25 2.47 33.86 34.02
CA GLY A 25 2.80 32.46 34.26
C GLY A 25 1.75 31.50 33.69
N ILE A 26 0.47 31.78 33.91
CA ILE A 26 -0.65 31.01 33.34
C ILE A 26 -0.68 31.11 31.81
N LEU A 27 -0.41 32.29 31.25
CA LEU A 27 -0.35 32.48 29.80
C LEU A 27 0.79 31.67 29.17
N ILE A 28 1.98 31.69 29.78
CA ILE A 28 3.15 30.96 29.27
C ILE A 28 2.89 29.45 29.30
N THR A 29 2.33 28.90 30.38
CA THR A 29 2.01 27.46 30.45
C THR A 29 0.95 27.06 29.42
N GLY A 30 -0.03 27.93 29.17
CA GLY A 30 -1.01 27.75 28.09
C GLY A 30 -0.37 27.69 26.71
N ILE A 31 0.52 28.63 26.40
CA ILE A 31 1.22 28.68 25.11
C ILE A 31 2.10 27.45 24.90
N ILE A 32 2.86 27.03 25.92
CA ILE A 32 3.71 25.82 25.85
C ILE A 32 2.86 24.58 25.55
N SER A 33 1.70 24.46 26.18
CA SER A 33 0.78 23.32 25.96
C SER A 33 0.27 23.26 24.52
N VAL A 34 -0.13 24.40 23.95
CA VAL A 34 -0.60 24.49 22.55
C VAL A 34 0.53 24.13 21.58
N VAL A 35 1.74 24.62 21.82
CA VAL A 35 2.91 24.34 20.97
C VAL A 35 3.32 22.86 21.06
N ALA A 36 3.27 22.25 22.24
CA ALA A 36 3.53 20.81 22.40
C ALA A 36 2.51 19.96 21.63
N LEU A 37 1.23 20.29 21.69
CA LEU A 37 0.18 19.61 20.93
C LEU A 37 0.34 19.79 19.41
N ALA A 38 0.69 21.00 18.97
CA ALA A 38 0.95 21.26 17.56
C ALA A 38 2.12 20.41 17.04
N GLN A 39 3.20 20.30 17.82
CA GLN A 39 4.34 19.44 17.47
C GLN A 39 3.97 17.95 17.43
N SER A 40 3.17 17.47 18.38
CA SER A 40 2.71 16.07 18.35
C SER A 40 1.89 15.79 17.10
N ASN A 41 0.99 16.70 16.70
CA ASN A 41 0.16 16.52 15.50
C ASN A 41 0.99 16.48 14.22
N LEU A 42 2.05 17.29 14.12
CA LEU A 42 2.96 17.26 12.97
C LEU A 42 3.74 15.95 12.87
N ALA A 43 4.20 15.41 14.00
CA ALA A 43 4.88 14.11 14.03
C ALA A 43 3.94 12.98 13.56
N TYR A 44 2.66 12.99 13.97
CA TYR A 44 1.66 12.04 13.47
C TYR A 44 1.40 12.19 11.97
N SER A 45 1.48 13.41 11.43
CA SER A 45 1.24 13.66 10.00
C SER A 45 2.26 12.97 9.09
N GLN A 46 3.53 12.86 9.50
CA GLN A 46 4.58 12.22 8.70
C GLN A 46 4.35 10.71 8.56
N GLY A 47 3.93 10.04 9.64
CA GLY A 47 3.59 8.62 9.58
C GLY A 47 2.34 8.32 8.75
N VAL A 48 1.39 9.25 8.72
CA VAL A 48 0.23 9.16 7.83
C VAL A 48 0.66 9.23 6.37
N GLU A 49 1.57 10.14 5.98
CA GLU A 49 2.06 10.23 4.60
C GLU A 49 2.78 8.95 4.16
N ALA A 50 3.64 8.39 5.01
CA ALA A 50 4.37 7.16 4.71
C ALA A 50 3.41 5.97 4.51
N ARG A 51 2.43 5.84 5.41
CA ARG A 51 1.40 4.80 5.33
C ARG A 51 0.50 4.96 4.09
N MET A 52 0.13 6.18 3.73
CA MET A 52 -0.65 6.45 2.52
C MET A 52 0.15 6.08 1.25
N THR A 53 1.44 6.43 1.22
CA THR A 53 2.35 6.05 0.13
C THR A 53 2.47 4.53 0.02
N ALA A 54 2.71 3.83 1.13
CA ALA A 54 2.77 2.37 1.15
C ALA A 54 1.46 1.71 0.69
N THR A 55 0.31 2.27 1.10
CA THR A 55 -1.02 1.79 0.67
C THR A 55 -1.22 1.96 -0.83
N ASN A 56 -0.83 3.10 -1.38
CA ASN A 56 -0.93 3.35 -2.82
C ASN A 56 0.02 2.46 -3.63
N LEU A 57 1.24 2.21 -3.14
CA LEU A 57 2.19 1.28 -3.75
C LEU A 57 1.68 -0.17 -3.70
N ALA A 58 1.01 -0.57 -2.62
CA ALA A 58 0.40 -1.89 -2.52
C ALA A 58 -0.76 -2.06 -3.51
N ARG A 59 -1.61 -1.03 -3.62
CA ARG A 59 -2.69 -0.99 -4.61
C ARG A 59 -2.16 -1.06 -6.04
N GLU A 60 -1.14 -0.26 -6.37
CA GLU A 60 -0.49 -0.28 -7.68
C GLU A 60 0.00 -1.69 -8.03
N GLY A 61 0.57 -2.43 -7.07
CA GLY A 61 1.02 -3.81 -7.30
C GLY A 61 -0.09 -4.73 -7.82
N VAL A 62 -1.30 -4.61 -7.27
CA VAL A 62 -2.47 -5.36 -7.72
C VAL A 62 -2.98 -4.86 -9.07
N GLU A 63 -3.01 -3.53 -9.27
CA GLU A 63 -3.38 -2.92 -10.56
C GLU A 63 -2.47 -3.38 -11.70
N VAL A 64 -1.18 -3.58 -11.45
CA VAL A 64 -0.23 -4.14 -12.43
C VAL A 64 -0.67 -5.53 -12.87
N VAL A 65 -0.98 -6.42 -11.93
CA VAL A 65 -1.43 -7.78 -12.26
C VAL A 65 -2.75 -7.74 -13.03
N ARG A 66 -3.69 -6.88 -12.61
CA ARG A 66 -4.96 -6.69 -13.32
C ARG A 66 -4.74 -6.17 -14.74
N SER A 67 -3.84 -5.21 -14.93
CA SER A 67 -3.50 -4.64 -16.24
C SER A 67 -2.90 -5.68 -17.19
N ILE A 68 -2.00 -6.54 -16.70
CA ILE A 68 -1.43 -7.65 -17.50
C ILE A 68 -2.55 -8.61 -17.91
N ARG A 69 -3.35 -9.06 -16.95
CA ARG A 69 -4.50 -9.94 -17.18
C ARG A 69 -5.46 -9.38 -18.25
N ASP A 70 -5.89 -8.13 -18.08
CA ASP A 70 -6.87 -7.50 -18.96
C ASP A 70 -6.29 -7.26 -20.35
N SER A 71 -4.99 -6.94 -20.46
CA SER A 71 -4.30 -6.83 -21.75
C SER A 71 -4.29 -8.16 -22.50
N ASN A 72 -4.01 -9.26 -21.80
CA ASN A 72 -4.04 -10.60 -22.37
C ASN A 72 -5.45 -11.00 -22.83
N TRP A 73 -6.46 -10.64 -22.06
CA TRP A 73 -7.86 -10.80 -22.45
C TRP A 73 -8.23 -10.10 -23.76
N LEU A 74 -7.71 -8.88 -23.96
CA LEU A 74 -7.94 -8.14 -25.21
C LEU A 74 -7.24 -8.79 -26.40
N LYS A 75 -5.99 -9.26 -26.23
CA LYS A 75 -5.25 -10.00 -27.27
C LYS A 75 -5.97 -11.27 -27.71
N GLY A 76 -6.53 -12.02 -26.75
CA GLY A 76 -7.25 -13.26 -27.03
C GLY A 76 -8.54 -13.07 -27.84
N LYS A 77 -9.14 -11.87 -27.83
CA LYS A 77 -10.33 -11.54 -28.63
C LYS A 77 -10.03 -11.23 -30.09
N THR A 78 -8.85 -10.67 -30.39
CA THR A 78 -8.49 -10.23 -31.75
C THR A 78 -7.86 -11.33 -32.59
N ALA A 79 -7.34 -12.39 -31.97
CA ALA A 79 -6.61 -13.43 -32.68
C ALA A 79 -7.49 -14.49 -33.37
N ASP A 80 -8.81 -14.52 -33.15
CA ASP A 80 -9.77 -15.53 -33.68
C ASP A 80 -9.33 -17.00 -33.48
N THR A 81 -8.34 -17.21 -32.63
CA THR A 81 -7.79 -18.49 -32.23
C THR A 81 -8.46 -18.91 -30.92
N ASN A 82 -8.82 -20.19 -30.79
CA ASN A 82 -9.32 -20.82 -29.56
C ASN A 82 -8.24 -20.88 -28.44
N LEU A 83 -7.60 -19.75 -28.11
CA LEU A 83 -6.63 -19.60 -27.04
C LEU A 83 -7.36 -19.37 -25.71
N ALA A 84 -8.11 -20.37 -25.26
CA ALA A 84 -8.79 -20.36 -23.96
C ALA A 84 -7.84 -20.09 -22.77
N ASN A 85 -6.52 -20.20 -22.98
CA ASN A 85 -5.48 -20.14 -21.96
C ASN A 85 -4.52 -18.93 -22.10
N ALA A 86 -4.87 -17.89 -22.86
CA ALA A 86 -3.98 -16.73 -23.01
C ALA A 86 -4.12 -15.68 -21.88
N TRP A 87 -5.21 -15.72 -21.10
CA TRP A 87 -5.58 -14.63 -20.19
C TRP A 87 -4.57 -14.38 -19.05
N ASP A 88 -3.83 -15.42 -18.66
CA ASP A 88 -2.84 -15.41 -17.59
C ASP A 88 -1.39 -15.49 -18.08
N GLU A 89 -1.14 -15.26 -19.38
CA GLU A 89 0.21 -15.18 -19.94
C GLU A 89 1.09 -14.19 -19.16
N GLY A 90 2.22 -14.65 -18.62
CA GLY A 90 3.12 -13.83 -17.78
C GLY A 90 2.66 -13.67 -16.32
N LEU A 91 1.61 -14.37 -15.91
CA LEU A 91 1.10 -14.49 -14.53
C LEU A 91 1.09 -15.96 -14.06
N GLU A 92 1.92 -16.78 -14.69
CA GLU A 92 2.13 -18.20 -14.40
C GLU A 92 3.45 -18.35 -13.64
N PHE A 93 3.39 -19.11 -12.56
CA PHE A 93 4.51 -19.30 -11.64
C PHE A 93 4.69 -20.78 -11.38
N ASP A 94 5.94 -21.22 -11.28
CA ASP A 94 6.31 -22.62 -11.03
C ASP A 94 6.15 -22.99 -9.56
N SER A 95 7.22 -23.16 -8.82
CA SER A 95 7.14 -23.46 -7.39
C SER A 95 6.90 -22.21 -6.54
N ASP A 96 7.36 -21.06 -7.04
CA ASP A 96 7.38 -19.81 -6.28
C ASP A 96 6.39 -18.81 -6.85
N PRO A 97 5.31 -18.46 -6.11
CA PRO A 97 4.31 -17.50 -6.55
C PRO A 97 4.75 -16.04 -6.39
N THR A 98 5.98 -15.78 -5.93
CA THR A 98 6.44 -14.43 -5.64
C THR A 98 7.04 -13.73 -6.86
N ALA A 99 6.88 -12.41 -6.91
CA ALA A 99 7.44 -11.59 -7.96
C ALA A 99 7.53 -10.12 -7.56
N ILE A 100 8.35 -9.37 -8.32
CA ILE A 100 8.31 -7.91 -8.32
C ILE A 100 7.71 -7.37 -9.64
N PRO A 101 6.91 -6.30 -9.60
CA PRO A 101 6.43 -5.62 -10.79
C PRO A 101 7.50 -4.67 -11.33
N VAL A 102 7.86 -4.83 -12.60
CA VAL A 102 8.87 -4.03 -13.29
C VAL A 102 8.21 -3.26 -14.43
N LEU A 103 8.38 -1.93 -14.42
CA LEU A 103 7.90 -1.06 -15.49
C LEU A 103 9.02 -0.79 -16.50
N ASN A 104 8.79 -1.16 -17.75
CA ASN A 104 9.60 -0.65 -18.86
C ASN A 104 9.11 0.74 -19.25
N ILE A 105 9.89 1.78 -18.92
CA ILE A 105 9.51 3.17 -19.16
C ILE A 105 9.50 3.59 -20.64
N THR A 106 10.13 2.81 -21.52
CA THR A 106 10.16 3.09 -22.96
C THR A 106 8.92 2.53 -23.63
N SER A 107 8.58 1.28 -23.31
CA SER A 107 7.42 0.60 -23.89
C SER A 107 6.12 0.86 -23.11
N LEU A 108 6.22 1.39 -21.88
CA LEU A 108 5.12 1.57 -20.94
C LEU A 108 4.37 0.26 -20.64
N ILE A 109 5.11 -0.85 -20.64
CA ILE A 109 4.60 -2.19 -20.37
C ILE A 109 5.08 -2.63 -18.98
N TRP A 110 4.15 -3.18 -18.21
CA TRP A 110 4.44 -3.87 -16.96
C TRP A 110 4.73 -5.34 -17.20
N THR A 111 5.76 -5.83 -16.53
CA THR A 111 6.15 -7.25 -16.50
C THR A 111 6.39 -7.67 -15.06
N LEU A 112 6.12 -8.93 -14.73
CA LEU A 112 6.51 -9.50 -13.45
C LEU A 112 7.88 -10.16 -13.59
N ASN A 113 8.76 -9.91 -12.63
CA ASN A 113 10.04 -10.60 -12.51
C ASN A 113 9.97 -11.59 -11.33
N PRO A 114 9.90 -12.92 -11.60
CA PRO A 114 9.85 -13.95 -10.57
C PRO A 114 11.22 -14.24 -9.93
N ALA A 115 12.32 -13.66 -10.43
CA ALA A 115 13.66 -13.97 -9.93
C ALA A 115 13.98 -13.35 -8.56
N VAL A 116 13.08 -12.50 -8.03
CA VAL A 116 13.21 -11.85 -6.73
C VAL A 116 12.08 -12.37 -5.86
N ASP A 117 12.42 -13.14 -4.84
CA ASP A 117 11.47 -13.91 -4.02
C ASP A 117 11.44 -13.47 -2.55
N ASN A 118 12.36 -12.61 -2.14
CA ASN A 118 12.50 -12.16 -0.76
C ASN A 118 12.44 -10.64 -0.62
N MET A 119 11.71 -10.17 0.39
CA MET A 119 11.54 -8.74 0.69
C MET A 119 12.86 -8.00 1.00
N ASN A 120 13.91 -8.72 1.40
CA ASN A 120 15.21 -8.13 1.74
C ASN A 120 16.16 -8.04 0.55
N GLU A 121 15.81 -8.63 -0.60
CA GLU A 121 16.61 -8.53 -1.82
C GLU A 121 16.63 -7.12 -2.39
N GLU A 122 17.66 -6.84 -3.19
CA GLU A 122 17.84 -5.54 -3.82
C GLU A 122 16.66 -5.16 -4.72
N GLY A 123 16.16 -6.10 -5.53
CA GLY A 123 15.06 -5.84 -6.45
C GLY A 123 13.70 -5.64 -5.78
N ALA A 124 13.54 -6.13 -4.54
CA ALA A 124 12.32 -5.89 -3.75
C ALA A 124 12.24 -4.45 -3.25
N LYS A 125 13.36 -3.72 -3.17
CA LYS A 125 13.39 -2.32 -2.75
C LYS A 125 12.76 -1.42 -3.80
N ILE A 126 11.87 -0.54 -3.36
CA ILE A 126 11.30 0.49 -4.22
C ILE A 126 12.31 1.64 -4.30
N THR A 127 12.57 2.06 -5.52
CA THR A 127 13.44 3.19 -5.81
C THR A 127 12.64 4.35 -6.35
N ARG A 128 13.18 5.57 -6.19
CA ARG A 128 12.57 6.81 -6.68
C ARG A 128 13.48 7.45 -7.71
N HIS A 129 12.93 7.74 -8.87
CA HIS A 129 13.67 8.47 -9.90
C HIS A 129 13.72 9.96 -9.56
N PRO A 130 14.91 10.58 -9.42
CA PRO A 130 15.06 11.93 -8.88
C PRO A 130 14.39 13.01 -9.74
N ALA A 131 14.45 12.90 -11.06
CA ALA A 131 13.89 13.93 -11.95
C ALA A 131 12.38 13.79 -12.21
N LYS A 132 11.81 12.60 -11.97
CA LYS A 132 10.39 12.30 -12.30
C LYS A 132 9.53 12.05 -11.07
N ASN A 133 10.14 11.99 -9.88
CA ASN A 133 9.47 11.62 -8.62
C ASN A 133 8.67 10.31 -8.73
N LEU A 134 9.09 9.41 -9.62
CA LEU A 134 8.41 8.17 -9.93
C LEU A 134 8.97 7.05 -9.04
N TYR A 135 8.09 6.39 -8.30
CA TYR A 135 8.41 5.16 -7.59
C TYR A 135 8.42 3.99 -8.57
N ARG A 136 9.45 3.15 -8.54
CA ARG A 136 9.56 1.97 -9.40
C ARG A 136 10.46 0.90 -8.80
N GLN A 137 10.23 -0.34 -9.21
CA GLN A 137 11.10 -1.48 -8.92
C GLN A 137 11.79 -1.94 -10.19
N ARG A 138 13.01 -2.46 -10.00
CA ARG A 138 13.85 -3.03 -11.03
C ARG A 138 14.59 -4.22 -10.42
N PRO A 139 14.99 -5.21 -11.23
CA PRO A 139 15.75 -6.36 -10.72
C PRO A 139 17.04 -5.95 -10.02
N ASN A 140 17.69 -4.89 -10.51
CA ASN A 140 18.89 -4.29 -9.94
C ASN A 140 18.68 -2.79 -9.80
N ILE A 141 19.29 -2.15 -8.79
CA ILE A 141 19.25 -0.69 -8.65
C ILE A 141 20.18 -0.09 -9.70
N VAL A 142 19.63 0.79 -10.54
CA VAL A 142 20.38 1.43 -11.61
C VAL A 142 20.32 2.95 -11.42
N PRO A 143 21.46 3.67 -11.44
CA PRO A 143 21.47 5.13 -11.43
C PRO A 143 20.57 5.72 -12.54
N PRO A 144 19.86 6.84 -12.28
CA PRO A 144 20.00 7.76 -11.16
C PRO A 144 19.04 7.47 -9.98
N ASP A 145 18.48 6.25 -9.88
CA ASP A 145 17.47 5.94 -8.88
C ASP A 145 18.01 6.00 -7.44
N THR A 146 17.23 6.61 -6.54
CA THR A 146 17.54 6.66 -5.11
C THR A 146 16.71 5.62 -4.36
N ILE A 147 17.34 4.89 -3.45
CA ILE A 147 16.67 3.90 -2.60
C ILE A 147 15.69 4.61 -1.66
N THR A 148 14.48 4.07 -1.55
CA THR A 148 13.49 4.52 -0.57
C THR A 148 13.45 3.56 0.62
N THR A 149 12.69 3.89 1.66
CA THR A 149 12.47 3.01 2.81
C THR A 149 11.47 1.88 2.51
N TYR A 150 10.79 1.91 1.37
CA TYR A 150 9.76 0.94 1.01
C TYR A 150 10.35 -0.25 0.24
N SER A 151 9.88 -1.44 0.55
CA SER A 151 10.05 -2.65 -0.25
C SER A 151 8.68 -3.23 -0.60
N ARG A 152 8.55 -3.86 -1.76
CA ARG A 152 7.31 -4.52 -2.20
C ARG A 152 7.60 -5.88 -2.78
N LEU A 153 6.77 -6.86 -2.41
CA LEU A 153 6.75 -8.18 -2.99
C LEU A 153 5.30 -8.54 -3.30
N LEU A 154 5.06 -9.04 -4.51
CA LEU A 154 3.78 -9.61 -4.91
C LEU A 154 3.82 -11.10 -4.69
N THR A 155 2.68 -11.68 -4.35
CA THR A 155 2.48 -13.12 -4.26
C THR A 155 1.21 -13.47 -5.02
N LEU A 156 1.33 -14.32 -6.05
CA LEU A 156 0.28 -14.68 -6.97
C LEU A 156 -0.03 -16.17 -6.86
N TYR A 157 -1.12 -16.50 -6.18
CA TYR A 157 -1.59 -17.87 -6.09
C TYR A 157 -2.59 -18.18 -7.20
N ALA A 158 -2.46 -19.34 -7.83
CA ALA A 158 -3.45 -19.88 -8.73
C ALA A 158 -4.71 -20.32 -7.96
N ILE A 159 -5.87 -19.93 -8.50
CA ILE A 159 -7.18 -20.43 -8.05
C ILE A 159 -7.56 -21.58 -9.00
N CYS A 160 -7.59 -22.78 -8.46
CA CYS A 160 -7.68 -24.02 -9.22
C CYS A 160 -9.04 -24.68 -9.05
N TYR A 161 -9.55 -25.24 -10.13
CA TYR A 161 -10.81 -25.96 -10.21
C TYR A 161 -10.58 -27.37 -10.75
N ASP A 162 -11.35 -28.35 -10.26
CA ASP A 162 -11.36 -29.70 -10.82
C ASP A 162 -12.11 -29.75 -12.16
N ALA A 163 -12.11 -30.92 -12.81
CA ALA A 163 -12.85 -31.17 -14.05
C ALA A 163 -14.38 -31.01 -13.89
N LEU A 164 -14.90 -31.08 -12.66
CA LEU A 164 -16.31 -30.92 -12.34
C LEU A 164 -16.68 -29.44 -12.09
N GLY A 165 -15.69 -28.54 -11.98
CA GLY A 165 -15.85 -27.12 -11.74
C GLY A 165 -15.89 -26.73 -10.26
N ASN A 166 -15.52 -27.62 -9.33
CA ASN A 166 -15.39 -27.29 -7.92
C ASN A 166 -14.01 -26.67 -7.66
N LYS A 167 -13.96 -25.65 -6.81
CA LYS A 167 -12.69 -25.05 -6.39
C LYS A 167 -11.92 -26.04 -5.51
N VAL A 168 -10.68 -26.35 -5.90
CA VAL A 168 -9.81 -27.31 -5.19
C VAL A 168 -8.61 -26.68 -4.51
N ALA A 169 -8.17 -25.51 -4.97
CA ALA A 169 -7.05 -24.79 -4.34
C ALA A 169 -7.10 -23.28 -4.61
N GLY A 170 -6.42 -22.49 -3.77
CA GLY A 170 -6.32 -21.02 -3.91
C GLY A 170 -5.08 -20.40 -3.29
N ASP A 171 -4.08 -21.22 -2.99
CA ASP A 171 -2.90 -20.93 -2.17
C ASP A 171 -1.62 -21.63 -2.69
N GLN A 172 -1.63 -22.01 -3.97
CA GLN A 172 -0.51 -22.68 -4.65
C GLN A 172 -0.07 -21.85 -5.86
N ALA A 173 1.21 -21.91 -6.23
CA ALA A 173 1.76 -21.14 -7.35
C ALA A 173 1.14 -21.54 -8.71
N GLN A 174 0.79 -22.82 -8.86
CA GLN A 174 0.13 -23.35 -10.06
C GLN A 174 -0.78 -24.52 -9.71
N CYS A 175 -1.72 -24.79 -10.63
CA CYS A 175 -2.65 -25.90 -10.51
C CYS A 175 -1.97 -27.22 -10.82
N THR A 176 -2.22 -28.23 -9.99
CA THR A 176 -1.63 -29.56 -10.12
C THR A 176 -2.54 -30.52 -10.89
N GLY A 177 -1.94 -31.49 -11.59
CA GLY A 177 -2.66 -32.56 -12.27
C GLY A 177 -3.56 -32.05 -13.42
N THR A 178 -4.83 -32.46 -13.41
CA THR A 178 -5.83 -32.06 -14.43
C THR A 178 -6.63 -30.82 -14.03
N ASN A 179 -6.23 -30.13 -12.96
CA ASN A 179 -6.95 -28.97 -12.47
C ASN A 179 -6.75 -27.77 -13.39
N ILE A 180 -7.81 -26.98 -13.56
CA ILE A 180 -7.84 -25.82 -14.45
C ILE A 180 -7.69 -24.56 -13.60
N LYS A 181 -6.83 -23.64 -14.03
CA LYS A 181 -6.68 -22.32 -13.41
C LYS A 181 -7.85 -21.42 -13.82
N GLY A 182 -8.72 -21.12 -12.87
CA GLY A 182 -9.90 -20.25 -13.08
C GLY A 182 -9.72 -18.83 -12.55
N GLY A 183 -8.62 -18.54 -11.85
CA GLY A 183 -8.33 -17.23 -11.31
C GLY A 183 -6.94 -17.12 -10.69
N ILE A 184 -6.60 -15.93 -10.21
CA ILE A 184 -5.36 -15.61 -9.51
C ILE A 184 -5.73 -14.82 -8.25
N LYS A 185 -5.26 -15.27 -7.09
CA LYS A 185 -5.26 -14.51 -5.85
C LYS A 185 -3.96 -13.72 -5.79
N VAL A 186 -4.04 -12.40 -5.80
CA VAL A 186 -2.90 -11.49 -5.75
C VAL A 186 -2.81 -10.90 -4.35
N ILE A 187 -1.64 -11.00 -3.74
CA ILE A 187 -1.31 -10.32 -2.49
C ILE A 187 -0.15 -9.39 -2.79
N SER A 188 -0.34 -8.08 -2.61
CA SER A 188 0.74 -7.11 -2.69
C SER A 188 1.12 -6.68 -1.28
N ARG A 189 2.28 -7.13 -0.80
CA ARG A 189 2.85 -6.72 0.48
C ARG A 189 3.84 -5.58 0.28
N VAL A 190 3.68 -4.51 1.03
CA VAL A 190 4.66 -3.41 1.12
C VAL A 190 5.15 -3.30 2.55
N GLU A 191 6.47 -3.28 2.73
CA GLU A 191 7.13 -3.08 4.02
C GLU A 191 7.91 -1.77 4.01
N TRP A 192 7.93 -1.06 5.14
CA TRP A 192 8.78 0.12 5.33
C TRP A 192 9.23 0.25 6.77
N GLU A 193 10.26 1.04 6.99
CA GLU A 193 10.75 1.35 8.33
C GLU A 193 10.38 2.78 8.73
N GLU A 194 9.82 2.93 9.93
CA GLU A 194 9.47 4.22 10.53
C GLU A 194 9.88 4.22 12.00
N ALA A 195 10.69 5.20 12.42
CA ALA A 195 11.19 5.34 13.78
C ALA A 195 11.82 4.04 14.37
N GLY A 196 12.54 3.28 13.54
CA GLY A 196 13.18 2.02 13.92
C GLY A 196 12.23 0.81 14.01
N ARG A 197 10.96 0.96 13.61
CA ARG A 197 9.98 -0.13 13.53
C ARG A 197 9.71 -0.49 12.08
N ARG A 198 9.76 -1.79 11.78
CA ARG A 198 9.26 -2.31 10.49
C ARG A 198 7.74 -2.40 10.54
N LEU A 199 7.10 -1.72 9.60
CA LEU A 199 5.67 -1.71 9.38
C LEU A 199 5.38 -2.37 8.03
N SER A 200 4.20 -2.96 7.90
CA SER A 200 3.76 -3.60 6.67
C SER A 200 2.30 -3.31 6.38
N ILE A 201 1.95 -3.36 5.10
CA ILE A 201 0.57 -3.36 4.62
C ILE A 201 0.43 -4.39 3.50
N GLU A 202 -0.72 -5.05 3.47
CA GLU A 202 -1.08 -6.00 2.43
C GLU A 202 -2.38 -5.58 1.77
N VAL A 203 -2.41 -5.67 0.45
CA VAL A 203 -3.63 -5.56 -0.34
C VAL A 203 -3.83 -6.89 -1.05
N GLU A 204 -4.98 -7.49 -0.81
CA GLU A 204 -5.38 -8.76 -1.40
C GLU A 204 -6.50 -8.54 -2.42
N GLU A 205 -6.40 -9.19 -3.58
CA GLU A 205 -7.44 -9.21 -4.59
C GLU A 205 -7.56 -10.56 -5.30
N TRP A 206 -8.77 -10.90 -5.68
CA TRP A 206 -9.11 -12.14 -6.37
C TRP A 206 -9.51 -11.82 -7.81
N LEU A 207 -8.65 -12.19 -8.75
CA LEU A 207 -8.79 -11.92 -10.17
C LEU A 207 -9.22 -13.19 -10.91
N TYR A 208 -10.50 -13.27 -11.28
CA TYR A 208 -11.03 -14.46 -11.98
C TYR A 208 -10.95 -14.33 -13.50
N ASN A 209 -10.90 -15.49 -14.16
CA ASN A 209 -11.19 -15.63 -15.59
C ASN A 209 -12.72 -15.63 -15.78
N TRP A 210 -13.29 -14.51 -16.22
CA TRP A 210 -14.73 -14.38 -16.37
C TRP A 210 -15.34 -15.26 -17.49
N ARG A 211 -14.56 -15.79 -18.45
CA ARG A 211 -15.05 -16.74 -19.49
C ARG A 211 -15.05 -18.18 -18.99
N PHE A 212 -14.31 -18.46 -17.92
CA PHE A 212 -14.46 -19.72 -17.18
C PHE A 212 -15.87 -19.82 -16.54
N SER A 213 -16.52 -18.68 -16.26
CA SER A 213 -17.76 -18.57 -15.48
C SER A 213 -19.07 -18.85 -16.25
N ASN A 214 -19.07 -19.64 -17.32
CA ASN A 214 -20.33 -20.22 -17.83
C ASN A 214 -20.97 -21.24 -16.87
N LYS A 215 -20.52 -21.30 -15.61
CA LYS A 215 -21.21 -21.93 -14.49
C LYS A 215 -21.62 -20.87 -13.46
N PRO A 216 -22.82 -20.96 -12.88
CA PRO A 216 -23.38 -19.95 -11.98
C PRO A 216 -22.51 -19.77 -10.73
N TYR A 217 -22.30 -18.51 -10.37
CA TYR A 217 -21.61 -18.05 -9.18
C TYR A 217 -22.32 -18.61 -7.92
N GLU A 218 -21.62 -19.37 -7.09
CA GLU A 218 -22.12 -19.67 -5.75
C GLU A 218 -21.80 -18.49 -4.82
N PRO A 219 -22.76 -18.07 -3.96
CA PRO A 219 -22.68 -16.87 -3.13
C PRO A 219 -21.61 -16.93 -2.03
#